data_AF-A0A7X3FVW3-F1
#
_entry.id   AF-A0A7X3FVW3-F1
#
_cell.length_a   1.000
_cell.length_b   1.000
_cell.length_c   1.000
_cell.angle_alpha   90.00
_cell.angle_beta   90.00
_cell.angle_gamma   90.00
#
_symmetry.space_group_name_H-M   'P 1'
#
loop_
_entity.id
_entity.type
_entity.pdbx_description
1 polymer ?
#
loop_
_entity_poly.entity_id
_entity_poly.type
_entity_poly.pdbx_seq_one_letter_code
_entity_poly.pdbx_strand_id
1 'polypeptide(L)'
;MSADVKKSLSLTPNQQTLWNQMEGRSRSILRERQRRRETLQEQAKTLLAKPEVELRDLNRAVEAEAAATNTEDKQLREAWLEVNDALDDKQRAQVATFIGEQLMRVVPEGRSGTERGGERGGERGGGRPGGMGGHGRGGMGGPGGASINLGG
;
A
#
# COMPACT_ATOMS: atom_id res chain seq x y z
N MET A 1 9.83 2.10 -12.48
CA MET A 1 11.05 1.26 -12.50
C MET A 1 12.24 2.14 -12.20
N SER A 2 13.29 1.60 -11.56
CA SER A 2 14.46 2.43 -11.27
C SER A 2 15.12 2.86 -12.58
N ALA A 3 15.50 4.14 -12.64
CA ALA A 3 16.28 4.68 -13.76
C ALA A 3 17.60 3.90 -13.96
N ASP A 4 18.03 3.16 -12.96
CA ASP A 4 19.27 2.37 -12.93
C ASP A 4 19.20 1.13 -13.82
N VAL A 5 18.06 0.43 -13.87
CA VAL A 5 17.87 -0.75 -14.75
C VAL A 5 17.90 -0.34 -16.21
N LYS A 6 17.20 0.75 -16.53
CA LYS A 6 17.16 1.29 -17.87
C LYS A 6 18.55 1.67 -18.39
N LYS A 7 19.40 2.24 -17.52
CA LYS A 7 20.79 2.59 -17.84
C LYS A 7 21.67 1.35 -18.01
N SER A 8 21.47 0.29 -17.22
CA SER A 8 22.31 -0.92 -17.26
C SER A 8 22.03 -1.83 -18.46
N LEU A 9 20.84 -1.72 -19.07
CA LEU A 9 20.44 -2.55 -20.22
C LEU A 9 21.02 -2.09 -21.57
N SER A 10 21.67 -0.93 -21.64
CA SER A 10 22.24 -0.38 -22.88
C SER A 10 21.26 -0.45 -24.07
N LEU A 11 20.03 0.02 -23.87
CA LEU A 11 18.94 -0.11 -24.82
C LEU A 11 19.26 0.56 -26.17
N THR A 12 18.85 -0.08 -27.27
CA THR A 12 18.84 0.56 -28.59
C THR A 12 17.78 1.67 -28.66
N PRO A 13 17.83 2.61 -29.62
CA PRO A 13 16.83 3.68 -29.73
C PRO A 13 15.38 3.17 -29.84
N ASN A 14 15.16 2.03 -30.52
CA ASN A 14 13.85 1.42 -30.64
C ASN A 14 13.37 0.83 -29.31
N GLN A 15 14.23 0.05 -28.63
CA GLN A 15 13.94 -0.49 -27.29
C GLN A 15 13.68 0.61 -26.27
N GLN A 16 14.43 1.72 -26.37
CA GLN A 16 14.27 2.90 -25.54
C GLN A 16 12.91 3.56 -25.73
N THR A 17 12.39 3.57 -26.96
CA THR A 17 11.06 4.09 -27.27
C THR A 17 9.96 3.22 -26.65
N LEU A 18 10.03 1.90 -26.84
CA LEU A 18 9.07 0.95 -26.25
C LEU A 18 9.06 1.04 -24.72
N TRP A 19 10.25 1.12 -24.10
CA TRP A 19 10.38 1.30 -22.66
C TRP A 19 9.71 2.59 -22.17
N ASN A 20 9.95 3.71 -22.85
CA ASN A 20 9.33 4.99 -22.50
C ASN A 20 7.80 4.96 -22.61
N GLN A 21 7.28 4.29 -23.64
CA GLN A 21 5.85 4.12 -23.83
C GLN A 21 5.23 3.29 -22.70
N MET A 22 5.85 2.16 -22.35
CA MET A 22 5.43 1.35 -21.21
C MET A 22 5.48 2.14 -19.89
N GLU A 23 6.55 2.90 -19.62
CA GLU A 23 6.65 3.78 -18.44
C GLU A 23 5.57 4.87 -18.42
N GLY A 24 5.23 5.42 -19.58
CA GLY A 24 4.13 6.38 -19.76
C GLY A 24 2.78 5.75 -19.42
N ARG A 25 2.49 4.57 -19.99
CA ARG A 25 1.26 3.81 -19.75
C ARG A 25 1.11 3.44 -18.28
N SER A 26 2.16 2.93 -17.65
CA SER A 26 2.19 2.61 -16.22
C SER A 26 1.87 3.82 -15.34
N ARG A 27 2.52 4.96 -15.56
CA ARG A 27 2.23 6.18 -14.79
C ARG A 27 0.80 6.69 -15.03
N SER A 28 0.28 6.57 -16.24
CA SER A 28 -1.09 6.98 -16.55
C SER A 28 -2.12 6.11 -15.81
N ILE A 29 -1.95 4.79 -15.85
CA ILE A 29 -2.82 3.83 -15.16
C ILE A 29 -2.80 4.07 -13.65
N LEU A 30 -1.62 4.29 -13.04
CA LEU A 30 -1.53 4.55 -11.60
C LEU A 30 -2.28 5.83 -11.19
N ARG A 31 -2.16 6.91 -11.97
CA ARG A 31 -2.92 8.15 -11.72
C ARG A 31 -4.41 7.94 -11.86
N GLU A 32 -4.84 7.20 -12.88
CA GLU A 32 -6.25 6.94 -13.12
C GLU A 32 -6.86 6.06 -12.03
N ARG A 33 -6.17 5.00 -11.61
CA ARG A 33 -6.56 4.17 -10.45
C ARG A 33 -6.74 5.02 -9.20
N GLN A 34 -5.81 5.93 -8.94
CA GLN A 34 -5.89 6.80 -7.78
C GLN A 34 -7.15 7.67 -7.83
N ARG A 35 -7.41 8.33 -8.96
CA ARG A 35 -8.62 9.15 -9.17
C ARG A 35 -9.89 8.33 -9.00
N ARG A 36 -9.99 7.15 -9.61
CA ARG A 36 -11.19 6.31 -9.49
C ARG A 36 -11.43 5.84 -8.06
N ARG A 37 -10.38 5.52 -7.31
CA ARG A 37 -10.50 5.17 -5.88
C ARG A 37 -10.97 6.35 -5.05
N GLU A 38 -10.46 7.55 -5.29
CA GLU A 38 -10.92 8.78 -4.61
C GLU A 38 -12.39 9.04 -4.90
N THR A 39 -12.81 8.97 -6.18
CA THR A 39 -14.21 9.11 -6.58
C THR A 39 -15.10 8.05 -5.94
N LEU A 40 -14.68 6.79 -5.91
CA LEU A 40 -15.43 5.69 -5.27
C LEU A 40 -15.60 5.94 -3.77
N GLN A 41 -14.56 6.44 -3.08
CA GLN A 41 -14.63 6.77 -1.67
C GLN A 41 -15.59 7.94 -1.40
N GLU A 42 -15.58 8.98 -2.23
CA GLU A 42 -16.53 10.10 -2.12
C GLU A 42 -17.97 9.64 -2.34
N GLN A 43 -18.21 8.86 -3.40
CA GLN A 43 -19.52 8.27 -3.69
C GLN A 43 -20.02 7.40 -2.53
N ALA A 44 -19.16 6.56 -1.96
CA ALA A 44 -19.49 5.73 -0.81
C ALA A 44 -19.88 6.58 0.40
N LYS A 45 -19.14 7.64 0.72
CA LYS A 45 -19.47 8.58 1.82
C LYS A 45 -20.84 9.22 1.59
N THR A 46 -21.13 9.68 0.38
CA THR A 46 -22.42 10.32 0.06
C THR A 46 -23.59 9.34 0.13
N LEU A 47 -23.42 8.10 -0.33
CA LEU A 47 -24.47 7.08 -0.29
C LEU A 47 -24.76 6.63 1.15
N LEU A 48 -23.71 6.38 1.95
CA LEU A 48 -23.85 5.91 3.32
C LEU A 48 -24.38 6.99 4.29
N ALA A 49 -24.34 8.26 3.91
CA ALA A 49 -24.95 9.34 4.67
C ALA A 49 -26.48 9.40 4.54
N LYS A 50 -27.08 8.66 3.59
CA LYS A 50 -28.53 8.64 3.36
C LYS A 50 -29.21 7.57 4.25
N PRO A 51 -30.38 7.85 4.84
CA PRO A 51 -31.11 6.87 5.66
C PRO A 51 -31.57 5.62 4.88
N GLU A 52 -31.87 5.77 3.59
CA GLU A 52 -32.31 4.70 2.68
C GLU A 52 -31.16 4.30 1.74
N VAL A 53 -30.05 3.85 2.29
CA VAL A 53 -28.88 3.47 1.47
C VAL A 53 -29.12 2.14 0.75
N GLU A 54 -28.97 2.16 -0.57
CA GLU A 54 -28.97 0.95 -1.40
C GLU A 54 -27.54 0.43 -1.58
N LEU A 55 -27.13 -0.53 -0.75
CA LEU A 55 -25.77 -1.12 -0.79
C LEU A 55 -25.44 -1.81 -2.12
N ARG A 56 -26.46 -2.18 -2.91
CA ARG A 56 -26.27 -2.76 -4.24
C ARG A 56 -25.63 -1.78 -5.22
N ASP A 57 -25.91 -0.49 -5.10
CA ASP A 57 -25.31 0.51 -5.99
C ASP A 57 -23.84 0.73 -5.67
N LEU A 58 -23.48 0.71 -4.38
CA LEU A 58 -22.08 0.71 -3.96
C LEU A 58 -21.34 -0.54 -4.46
N ASN A 59 -21.95 -1.72 -4.34
CA ASN A 59 -21.36 -2.96 -4.83
C ASN A 59 -21.07 -2.91 -6.34
N ARG A 60 -22.02 -2.40 -7.15
CA ARG A 60 -21.81 -2.21 -8.60
C ARG A 60 -20.62 -1.30 -8.91
N ALA A 61 -20.45 -0.22 -8.14
CA ALA A 61 -19.32 0.70 -8.32
C ALA A 61 -17.98 0.04 -7.97
N VAL A 62 -17.95 -0.78 -6.90
CA VAL A 62 -16.78 -1.59 -6.53
C VAL A 62 -16.45 -2.63 -7.59
N GLU A 63 -17.44 -3.36 -8.10
CA GLU A 63 -17.25 -4.34 -9.18
C GLU A 63 -16.72 -3.69 -10.47
N ALA A 64 -17.21 -2.50 -10.82
CA ALA A 64 -16.71 -1.74 -11.95
C ALA A 64 -15.24 -1.31 -11.77
N GLU A 65 -14.84 -0.90 -10.56
CA GLU A 65 -13.44 -0.57 -10.24
C GLU A 65 -12.54 -1.81 -10.37
N ALA A 66 -12.97 -2.96 -9.84
CA ALA A 66 -12.23 -4.21 -9.94
C ALA A 66 -12.08 -4.68 -11.40
N ALA A 67 -13.13 -4.57 -12.21
CA ALA A 67 -13.10 -4.89 -13.63
C ALA A 67 -12.15 -3.97 -14.42
N ALA A 68 -12.13 -2.67 -14.10
CA ALA A 68 -11.21 -1.71 -14.69
C ALA A 68 -9.75 -2.05 -14.32
N THR A 69 -9.49 -2.33 -13.04
CA THR A 69 -8.17 -2.74 -12.54
C THR A 69 -7.65 -3.99 -13.26
N ASN A 70 -8.50 -5.01 -13.41
CA ASN A 70 -8.14 -6.24 -14.14
C ASN A 70 -7.80 -5.98 -15.62
N THR A 71 -8.52 -5.08 -16.28
CA THR A 71 -8.26 -4.71 -17.67
C THR A 71 -6.93 -3.99 -17.82
N GLU A 72 -6.65 -3.06 -16.92
CA GLU A 72 -5.38 -2.32 -16.89
C GLU A 72 -4.19 -3.22 -16.57
N ASP A 73 -4.35 -4.21 -15.68
CA ASP A 73 -3.29 -5.18 -15.41
C ASP A 73 -2.94 -6.01 -16.64
N LYS A 74 -3.94 -6.36 -17.46
CA LYS A 74 -3.71 -7.02 -18.77
C LYS A 74 -2.94 -6.10 -19.71
N GLN A 75 -3.37 -4.86 -19.87
CA GLN A 75 -2.68 -3.88 -20.73
C GLN A 75 -1.23 -3.63 -20.30
N LEU A 76 -0.96 -3.59 -18.99
CA LEU A 76 0.39 -3.47 -18.46
C LEU A 76 1.23 -4.71 -18.74
N ARG A 77 0.66 -5.90 -18.56
CA ARG A 77 1.35 -7.15 -18.88
C ARG A 77 1.70 -7.24 -20.36
N GLU A 78 0.76 -6.89 -21.24
CA GLU A 78 0.97 -6.87 -22.69
C GLU A 78 2.06 -5.85 -23.08
N ALA A 79 2.02 -4.64 -22.52
CA ALA A 79 3.07 -3.64 -22.74
C ALA A 79 4.47 -4.13 -22.29
N TRP A 80 4.51 -4.88 -21.17
CA TRP A 80 5.74 -5.46 -20.66
C TRP A 80 6.28 -6.57 -21.55
N LEU A 81 5.40 -7.42 -22.07
CA LEU A 81 5.77 -8.48 -23.02
C LEU A 81 6.30 -7.88 -24.32
N GLU A 82 5.68 -6.82 -24.84
CA GLU A 82 6.18 -6.10 -26.02
C GLU A 82 7.60 -5.57 -25.82
N VAL A 83 7.90 -5.00 -24.65
CA VAL A 83 9.27 -4.59 -24.30
C VAL A 83 10.18 -5.80 -24.25
N ASN A 84 9.79 -6.88 -23.56
CA ASN A 84 10.59 -8.10 -23.40
C ASN A 84 10.95 -8.76 -24.75
N ASP A 85 10.00 -8.79 -25.68
CA ASP A 85 10.17 -9.38 -27.00
C ASP A 85 11.15 -8.56 -27.86
N ALA A 86 11.23 -7.25 -27.62
CA ALA A 86 12.20 -6.37 -28.28
C ALA A 86 13.61 -6.42 -27.67
N LEU A 87 13.77 -6.97 -26.46
CA LEU A 87 15.09 -7.13 -25.82
C LEU A 87 15.88 -8.30 -26.43
N ASP A 88 17.21 -8.28 -26.30
CA ASP A 88 18.04 -9.44 -26.58
C ASP A 88 18.13 -10.40 -25.38
N ASP A 89 18.74 -11.58 -25.57
CA ASP A 89 18.85 -12.61 -24.51
C ASP A 89 19.59 -12.10 -23.27
N LYS A 90 20.62 -11.28 -23.44
CA LYS A 90 21.41 -10.73 -22.34
C LYS A 90 20.58 -9.72 -21.56
N GLN A 91 19.90 -8.82 -22.26
CA GLN A 91 19.01 -7.82 -21.68
C GLN A 91 17.84 -8.48 -20.94
N ARG A 92 17.22 -9.51 -21.53
CA ARG A 92 16.15 -10.29 -20.86
C ARG A 92 16.63 -10.95 -19.57
N ALA A 93 17.80 -11.58 -19.58
CA ALA A 93 18.38 -12.19 -18.38
C ALA A 93 18.65 -11.16 -17.27
N GLN A 94 19.10 -9.96 -17.63
CA GLN A 94 19.29 -8.84 -16.70
C GLN A 94 17.96 -8.36 -16.10
N VAL A 95 16.93 -8.17 -16.94
CA VAL A 95 15.59 -7.80 -16.47
C VAL A 95 15.00 -8.87 -15.54
N ALA A 96 15.13 -10.15 -15.89
CA ALA A 96 14.63 -11.26 -15.07
C ALA A 96 15.31 -11.29 -13.69
N THR A 97 16.63 -11.12 -13.65
CA THR A 97 17.40 -11.03 -12.40
C THR A 97 16.90 -9.86 -11.55
N PHE A 98 16.77 -8.67 -12.15
CA PHE A 98 16.28 -7.49 -11.43
C PHE A 98 14.88 -7.70 -10.86
N ILE A 99 13.94 -8.24 -11.66
CA ILE A 99 12.58 -8.52 -11.19
C ILE A 99 12.60 -9.55 -10.05
N GLY A 100 13.41 -10.61 -10.17
CA GLY A 100 13.60 -11.60 -9.10
C GLY A 100 14.08 -10.96 -7.81
N GLU A 101 15.10 -10.09 -7.87
CA GLU A 101 15.59 -9.35 -6.70
C GLU A 101 14.51 -8.45 -6.09
N GLN A 102 13.72 -7.76 -6.91
CA GLN A 102 12.63 -6.90 -6.40
C GLN A 102 11.54 -7.72 -5.73
N LEU A 103 11.11 -8.85 -6.32
CA LEU A 103 10.10 -9.73 -5.73
C LEU A 103 10.58 -10.34 -4.41
N MET A 104 11.85 -10.75 -4.35
CA MET A 104 12.44 -11.29 -3.11
C MET A 104 12.62 -10.22 -2.03
N ARG A 105 12.84 -8.95 -2.41
CA ARG A 105 12.85 -7.81 -1.46
C ARG A 105 11.46 -7.46 -0.93
N VAL A 106 10.40 -7.82 -1.65
CA VAL A 106 8.99 -7.56 -1.27
C VAL A 106 8.45 -8.66 -0.32
N VAL A 107 9.24 -9.67 0.05
CA VAL A 107 8.90 -10.58 1.16
C VAL A 107 9.84 -10.29 2.34
N PRO A 108 9.39 -9.44 3.28
CA PRO A 108 8.99 -9.99 4.56
C PRO A 108 7.76 -9.30 5.15
N GLU A 109 6.55 -9.65 4.70
CA GLU A 109 5.34 -9.49 5.51
C GLU A 109 5.04 -10.80 6.25
N GLY A 110 6.03 -11.20 7.04
CA GLY A 110 5.95 -12.21 8.09
C GLY A 110 5.75 -11.61 9.48
N ARG A 111 5.16 -10.40 9.59
CA ARG A 111 4.41 -10.03 10.78
C ARG A 111 2.92 -10.21 10.49
N SER A 112 2.55 -11.48 10.37
CA SER A 112 1.29 -11.93 10.97
C SER A 112 1.19 -11.24 12.33
N GLY A 113 0.13 -10.46 12.53
CA GLY A 113 -0.22 -9.98 13.85
C GLY A 113 -0.15 -11.16 14.79
N THR A 114 0.88 -11.19 15.64
CA THR A 114 0.78 -11.96 16.86
C THR A 114 -0.30 -11.23 17.61
N GLU A 115 -1.51 -11.77 17.50
CA GLU A 115 -2.48 -11.76 18.56
C GLU A 115 -1.69 -12.11 19.84
N ARG A 116 -1.16 -11.09 20.52
CA ARG A 116 -1.11 -11.14 21.97
C ARG A 116 -2.57 -11.03 22.37
N GLY A 117 -3.21 -12.20 22.32
CA GLY A 117 -4.51 -12.44 22.89
C GLY A 117 -4.54 -11.79 24.25
N GLY A 118 -5.66 -11.12 24.53
CA GLY A 118 -5.93 -10.60 25.84
C GLY A 118 -5.73 -11.72 26.86
N GLU A 119 -4.75 -11.55 27.74
CA GLU A 119 -4.68 -12.28 28.99
C GLU A 119 -5.81 -11.76 29.89
N ARG A 120 -7.04 -12.19 29.59
CA ARG A 120 -8.13 -12.33 30.54
C ARG A 120 -8.41 -13.81 30.69
N GLY A 121 -7.69 -14.43 31.62
CA GLY A 121 -7.85 -15.83 31.98
C GLY A 121 -7.41 -16.09 33.41
N GLY A 122 -8.35 -15.96 34.35
CA GLY A 122 -8.55 -16.91 35.45
C GLY A 122 -7.44 -17.09 36.51
N GLU A 123 -7.78 -16.62 37.70
CA GLU A 123 -7.28 -17.03 39.03
C GLU A 123 -6.82 -18.50 39.17
N ARG A 124 -5.65 -18.68 39.79
CA ARG A 124 -5.23 -19.72 40.78
C ARG A 124 -3.71 -19.56 40.93
N GLY A 125 -3.17 -18.95 41.98
CA GLY A 125 -3.12 -19.47 43.34
C GLY A 125 -1.68 -19.93 43.64
N GLY A 126 -0.95 -19.17 44.46
CA GLY A 126 0.41 -19.53 44.90
C GLY A 126 1.16 -18.37 45.52
N GLY A 127 0.97 -18.14 46.82
CA GLY A 127 1.55 -17.02 47.55
C GLY A 127 3.03 -17.17 47.90
N ARG A 128 3.66 -16.03 48.22
CA ARG A 128 4.47 -15.78 49.44
C ARG A 128 4.89 -14.29 49.51
N PRO A 129 5.28 -13.78 50.70
CA PRO A 129 4.89 -12.45 51.17
C PRO A 129 6.06 -11.46 51.28
N GLY A 130 5.71 -10.18 51.44
CA GLY A 130 6.54 -9.23 52.19
C GLY A 130 6.91 -7.96 51.43
N GLY A 131 6.56 -6.80 52.00
CA GLY A 131 7.11 -5.51 51.56
C GLY A 131 6.22 -4.32 51.88
N MET A 132 6.30 -3.84 53.11
CA MET A 132 5.59 -2.70 53.68
C MET A 132 6.07 -1.34 53.10
N GLY A 133 5.15 -0.36 53.04
CA GLY A 133 5.44 1.08 52.97
C GLY A 133 4.90 1.75 51.70
N GLY A 134 4.00 2.73 51.69
CA GLY A 134 3.62 3.71 52.71
C GLY A 134 3.96 5.11 52.19
N HIS A 135 2.97 6.02 52.19
CA HIS A 135 3.04 7.46 51.86
C HIS A 135 3.05 7.78 50.35
N GLY A 136 2.32 8.78 49.83
CA GLY A 136 1.58 9.83 50.48
C GLY A 136 0.74 10.64 49.47
N ARG A 137 -0.23 11.34 50.05
CA ARG A 137 -1.09 12.38 49.48
C ARG A 137 -0.30 13.52 48.81
N GLY A 138 -0.96 14.16 47.85
CA GLY A 138 -0.74 15.56 47.44
C GLY A 138 -0.31 15.67 45.98
N GLY A 139 -0.87 16.53 45.13
CA GLY A 139 -1.85 17.58 45.34
C GLY A 139 -2.15 18.26 43.99
N MET A 140 -3.29 18.95 43.96
CA MET A 140 -3.65 20.13 43.15
C MET A 140 -2.63 20.66 42.13
N GLY A 141 -3.09 20.91 40.90
CA GLY A 141 -2.43 21.84 39.98
C GLY A 141 -3.14 21.90 38.62
N GLY A 142 -4.02 22.89 38.45
CA GLY A 142 -4.81 23.15 37.25
C GLY A 142 -4.02 23.75 36.06
N PRO A 143 -4.74 24.29 35.06
CA PRO A 143 -4.37 24.21 33.65
C PRO A 143 -3.58 25.41 33.11
N GLY A 144 -2.68 25.15 32.17
CA GLY A 144 -2.11 26.13 31.23
C GLY A 144 -1.75 25.36 29.95
N GLY A 145 -2.11 25.76 28.73
CA GLY A 145 -2.34 27.09 28.21
C GLY A 145 -1.28 27.36 27.14
N ALA A 146 -1.67 27.21 25.87
CA ALA A 146 -1.00 27.65 24.62
C ALA A 146 0.47 27.22 24.39
N SER A 147 0.86 26.68 23.23
CA SER A 147 0.94 27.46 21.98
C SER A 147 1.20 26.51 20.80
N ILE A 148 0.40 26.63 19.73
CA ILE A 148 0.70 26.03 18.42
C ILE A 148 1.34 27.15 17.58
N ASN A 149 2.58 26.94 17.17
CA ASN A 149 3.30 27.82 16.26
C ASN A 149 3.24 27.18 14.86
N LEU A 150 2.59 27.83 13.90
CA LEU A 150 2.54 27.43 12.50
C LEU A 150 3.23 28.53 11.69
N GLY A 151 4.50 28.32 11.34
CA GLY A 151 5.19 29.03 10.26
C GLY A 151 5.40 28.03 9.12
N GLY A 152 5.47 28.41 7.85
CA GLY A 152 5.54 29.70 7.16
C GLY A 152 5.87 29.35 5.71
#